data_AF-A0A7Z0PS68-F1
#
_entry.id   AF-A0A7Z0PS68-F1
#
_cell.length_a   1.000
_cell.length_b   1.000
_cell.length_c   1.000
_cell.angle_alpha   90.00
_cell.angle_beta   90.00
_cell.angle_gamma   90.00
#
_symmetry.space_group_name_H-M   'P 1'
#
loop_
_entity.id
_entity.type
_entity.pdbx_description
1 polymer ?
#
loop_
_entity_poly.entity_id
_entity_poly.type
_entity_poly.pdbx_seq_one_letter_code
_entity_poly.pdbx_strand_id
1 'polypeptide(L)' 'MLRLAGLGEQAKADRGHGRPGELTSAERDELKRLRRQNAEKARTIEALRKAAVSFAKESDR' A
#
# COMPACT_ATOMS: atom_id res chain seq x y z
N MET A 1 19.27 -16.56 -15.64
CA MET A 1 19.90 -16.94 -14.36
C MET A 1 19.53 -16.03 -13.17
N LEU A 2 19.15 -14.76 -13.35
CA LEU A 2 18.81 -13.82 -12.26
C LEU A 2 17.61 -14.21 -11.37
N ARG A 3 16.61 -14.93 -11.90
CA ARG A 3 15.38 -15.25 -11.16
C ARG A 3 15.57 -16.31 -10.06
N LEU A 4 16.56 -17.20 -10.20
CA LEU A 4 16.82 -18.28 -9.23
C LEU A 4 17.60 -17.78 -8.00
N ALA A 5 18.54 -16.86 -8.18
CA ALA A 5 19.32 -16.29 -7.09
C ALA A 5 18.44 -15.51 -6.09
N GLY A 6 17.49 -14.72 -6.61
CA GLY A 6 16.57 -13.95 -5.77
C GLY A 6 15.60 -14.79 -4.94
N LEU A 7 15.25 -16.01 -5.38
CA LEU A 7 14.43 -16.93 -4.59
C LEU A 7 15.18 -17.47 -3.37
N GLY A 8 16.49 -17.69 -3.50
CA GLY A 8 17.35 -18.16 -2.41
C GLY A 8 17.54 -17.11 -1.32
N GLU A 9 17.70 -15.84 -1.71
CA GLU A 9 17.73 -14.70 -0.78
C GLU A 9 16.38 -14.53 -0.10
N GLN A 10 15.29 -14.62 -0.86
CA GLN A 10 13.95 -14.49 -0.28
C GLN A 10 13.62 -15.57 0.75
N ALA A 11 13.97 -16.82 0.46
CA ALA A 11 13.77 -17.92 1.40
C ALA A 11 14.60 -17.75 2.69
N LYS A 12 15.70 -16.99 2.67
CA LYS A 12 16.44 -16.62 3.89
C LYS A 12 15.67 -15.55 4.66
N ALA A 13 15.19 -14.51 3.99
CA ALA A 13 14.36 -13.47 4.60
C ALA A 13 13.10 -14.06 5.26
N ASP A 14 12.39 -14.94 4.57
CA ASP A 14 11.16 -15.59 5.07
C ASP A 14 11.39 -16.46 6.31
N ARG A 15 12.64 -16.87 6.57
CA ARG A 15 13.06 -17.62 7.78
C ARG A 15 13.69 -16.73 8.87
N GLY A 16 13.66 -15.41 8.72
CA GLY A 16 14.26 -14.47 9.66
C GLY A 16 15.78 -14.32 9.53
N HIS A 17 16.38 -14.80 8.42
CA HIS A 17 17.81 -14.67 8.13
C HIS A 17 18.09 -13.66 7.00
N GLY A 18 17.13 -12.77 6.73
CA GLY A 18 17.30 -11.66 5.80
C GLY A 18 18.19 -10.56 6.36
N ARG A 19 18.59 -9.63 5.51
CA ARG A 19 19.31 -8.42 5.95
C ARG A 19 18.35 -7.51 6.74
N PRO A 20 18.85 -6.65 7.64
CA PRO A 20 18.02 -5.65 8.30
C PRO A 20 17.22 -4.82 7.29
N GLY A 21 15.91 -4.72 7.49
CA GLY A 21 14.99 -4.02 6.59
C GLY A 21 14.54 -4.82 5.36
N GLU A 22 15.04 -6.05 5.17
CA GLU A 22 14.53 -6.96 4.15
C GLU A 22 13.18 -7.52 4.58
N LEU A 23 12.17 -7.32 3.72
CA LEU A 23 10.82 -7.81 3.98
C LEU A 23 10.68 -9.26 3.56
N THR A 24 10.01 -10.04 4.39
CA THR A 24 9.46 -11.34 4.03
C THR A 24 8.44 -11.21 2.90
N SER A 25 8.13 -12.33 2.25
CA SER A 25 7.14 -12.40 1.18
C SER A 25 5.77 -11.96 1.70
N ALA A 26 5.39 -12.40 2.91
CA ALA A 26 4.15 -12.03 3.57
C ALA A 26 4.09 -10.52 3.88
N GLU A 27 5.16 -9.93 4.41
CA GLU A 27 5.21 -8.49 4.68
C GLU A 27 5.12 -7.65 3.41
N ARG A 28 5.70 -8.12 2.29
CA ARG A 28 5.59 -7.42 1.00
C ARG A 28 4.18 -7.47 0.43
N ASP A 29 3.54 -8.62 0.50
CA ASP A 29 2.16 -8.78 0.06
C ASP A 29 1.23 -7.89 0.90
N GLU A 30 1.45 -7.86 2.21
CA GLU A 30 0.71 -7.00 3.13
C GLU A 30 0.98 -5.52 2.85
N LEU A 31 2.23 -5.11 2.64
CA LEU A 31 2.56 -3.73 2.28
C LEU A 31 1.90 -3.32 0.95
N LYS A 32 1.85 -4.22 -0.04
CA LYS A 32 1.16 -3.97 -1.31
C LYS A 32 -0.34 -3.80 -1.10
N ARG A 33 -0.96 -4.64 -0.26
CA ARG A 33 -2.37 -4.55 0.13
C ARG A 33 -2.67 -3.21 0.81
N LEU A 34 -1.86 -2.83 1.80
CA LEU A 34 -2.01 -1.58 2.55
C LEU A 34 -1.85 -0.35 1.65
N ARG A 35 -0.86 -0.34 0.74
CA ARG A 35 -0.68 0.75 -0.22
C ARG A 35 -1.89 0.93 -1.13
N ARG A 36 -2.47 -0.18 -1.61
CA ARG A 36 -3.70 -0.14 -2.41
C ARG A 36 -4.87 0.43 -1.61
N GLN A 37 -5.08 -0.05 -0.38
CA GLN A 37 -6.14 0.45 0.49
C GLN A 37 -5.96 1.93 0.82
N ASN A 38 -4.73 2.39 1.06
CA ASN A 38 -4.46 3.79 1.34
C ASN A 38 -4.76 4.68 0.13
N ALA A 39 -4.38 4.25 -1.08
CA ALA A 39 -4.70 4.96 -2.31
C ALA A 39 -6.22 5.05 -2.56
N GLU A 40 -6.96 3.98 -2.27
CA GLU A 40 -8.42 3.96 -2.37
C GLU A 40 -9.06 4.93 -1.37
N LYS A 41 -8.65 4.88 -0.10
CA LYS A 41 -9.11 5.81 0.94
C LYS A 41 -8.84 7.27 0.58
N ALA A 42 -7.67 7.58 0.04
CA ALA A 42 -7.32 8.93 -0.39
C ALA A 42 -8.29 9.45 -1.46
N ARG A 43 -8.66 8.61 -2.43
CA ARG A 43 -9.65 8.95 -3.48
C ARG A 43 -11.04 9.19 -2.88
N THR A 44 -11.47 8.34 -1.94
CA THR A 44 -12.76 8.53 -1.25
C THR A 44 -12.79 9.84 -0.47
N ILE A 45 -11.73 10.16 0.27
CA ILE A 45 -11.62 11.42 1.02
C ILE A 45 -11.70 12.62 0.08
N GLU A 46 -11.01 12.56 -1.07
CA GLU A 46 -11.06 13.63 -2.07
C GLU A 46 -12.47 13.83 -2.64
N ALA A 47 -13.17 12.74 -2.97
CA ALA A 47 -14.54 12.80 -3.47
C ALA A 47 -15.49 13.42 -2.43
N LEU A 48 -15.37 13.01 -1.16
CA LEU A 48 -16.17 13.58 -0.07
C LEU A 48 -15.89 15.06 0.16
N ARG A 49 -14.62 15.48 0.06
CA ARG A 49 -14.25 16.90 0.17
C ARG A 49 -14.88 17.72 -0.97
N LYS A 50 -14.84 17.22 -2.21
CA LYS A 50 -15.48 17.89 -3.35
C LYS A 50 -17.01 17.99 -3.16
N ALA A 51 -17.64 16.93 -2.70
CA ALA A 51 -19.07 16.92 -2.39
C ALA A 51 -19.43 17.95 -1.31
N ALA A 52 -18.68 17.97 -0.20
CA ALA A 52 -18.90 18.93 0.88
C ALA A 52 -18.80 20.40 0.41
N VAL A 53 -17.84 20.71 -0.46
CA VAL A 53 -17.72 22.06 -1.06
C VAL A 53 -18.92 22.38 -1.97
N SER A 54 -19.41 21.41 -2.73
CA SER A 54 -20.61 21.61 -3.57
C SER A 54 -21.84 21.90 -2.71
N PHE A 55 -22.07 21.10 -1.67
CA PHE A 55 -23.20 21.27 -0.78
C PHE A 55 -23.18 22.61 -0.04
N ALA A 56 -22.00 23.06 0.43
CA ALA A 56 -21.87 24.38 1.06
C ALA A 56 -22.26 25.53 0.12
N LYS A 57 -21.86 25.45 -1.16
CA LYS A 57 -22.23 26.47 -2.17
C LYS A 57 -23.71 26.46 -2.51
N GLU A 58 -24.36 25.30 -2.43
CA GLU A 58 -25.81 25.17 -2.65
C GLU A 58 -26.61 25.69 -1.46
N SER A 59 -26.13 25.51 -0.23
CA SER A 59 -26.81 26.01 0.98
C SER A 59 -26.71 27.52 1.18
N ASP A 60 -25.72 28.17 0.58
CA ASP A 60 -25.53 29.63 0.65
C ASP A 60 -26.36 30.42 -0.39
N ARG A 61 -27.15 29.74 -1.23
CA ARG A 61 -28.06 30.34 -2.23
C ARG A 61 -29.50 30.44 -1.69
#